data_AF-A0A8T3DEH3-F1
#
_entry.id   AF-A0A8T3DEH3-F1
#
_cell.length_a   1.000
_cell.length_b   1.000
_cell.length_c   1.000
_cell.angle_alpha   90.00
_cell.angle_beta   90.00
_cell.angle_gamma   90.00
#
_symmetry.space_group_name_H-M   'P 1'
#
loop_
_entity.id
_entity.type
_entity.pdbx_description
1 polymer ?
#
loop_
_entity_poly.entity_id
_entity_poly.type
_entity_poly.pdbx_seq_one_letter_code
_entity_poly.pdbx_strand_id
1 'polypeptide(L)'
;MAEIPDFLSEEECRVVVQLAQLKGLTESQAVRPGSQEETADLLELTPEEMFNLLDLNQDGQLQLQEVLANSRTWDGMWLTPESLQGIYAGLQADPDRSGQMSLEEFKHLSNRELWHLPMQPGGRRPQGVRNSRHTWLYQGEGAHHVLRALRKRVTRLTQLPPLLVDLSEPMQVVRYEQGGHHHSHHDSGPFHHKAACSHTRLAARVSSLTETFCRYITVLFYLNSVEEGRETTFPVADNRTYNEEALIQENVDLLDTRKSCDKGNLKVKPTQGTAIFWYNHLSDGKGWVGDLDEYSLHGDCVLTRGTKWIANNWINIDPDYQRQARYQKLVSPQREDYGDSGERNPDQHRGFHQDL
;
A
#
# COMPACT_ATOMS: atom_id res chain seq x y z
N MET A 1 5.08 6.00 -14.32
CA MET A 1 6.06 5.04 -13.75
C MET A 1 7.35 5.14 -14.55
N ALA A 2 8.51 4.94 -13.94
CA ALA A 2 9.77 4.77 -14.67
C ALA A 2 10.51 3.50 -14.22
N GLU A 3 11.17 2.85 -15.17
CA GLU A 3 11.99 1.66 -14.98
C GLU A 3 13.47 2.03 -15.13
N ILE A 4 14.29 1.55 -14.20
CA ILE A 4 15.72 1.85 -14.10
C ILE A 4 16.45 0.50 -14.02
N PRO A 5 16.92 -0.02 -15.17
CA PRO A 5 17.75 -1.21 -15.21
C PRO A 5 19.05 -1.00 -14.42
N ASP A 6 19.61 -2.10 -13.89
CA ASP A 6 20.89 -2.12 -13.20
C ASP A 6 21.01 -1.11 -12.03
N PHE A 7 19.88 -0.77 -11.40
CA PHE A 7 19.87 0.12 -10.25
C PHE A 7 20.62 -0.47 -9.05
N LEU A 8 20.54 -1.79 -8.86
CA LEU A 8 21.37 -2.57 -7.93
C LEU A 8 22.22 -3.58 -8.70
N SER A 9 23.42 -3.87 -8.19
CA SER A 9 24.20 -5.00 -8.69
C SER A 9 23.64 -6.33 -8.16
N GLU A 10 23.94 -7.44 -8.84
CA GLU A 10 23.56 -8.78 -8.37
C GLU A 10 24.11 -9.11 -6.98
N GLU A 11 25.29 -8.59 -6.63
CA GLU A 11 25.86 -8.73 -5.28
C GLU A 11 25.05 -7.97 -4.23
N GLU A 12 24.66 -6.73 -4.52
CA GLU A 12 23.82 -5.94 -3.61
C GLU A 12 22.46 -6.61 -3.39
N CYS A 13 21.83 -7.12 -4.46
CA CYS A 13 20.59 -7.89 -4.36
C CYS A 13 20.74 -9.10 -3.42
N ARG A 14 21.81 -9.88 -3.58
CA ARG A 14 22.10 -11.04 -2.71
C ARG A 14 22.28 -10.64 -1.25
N VAL A 15 23.02 -9.56 -0.99
CA VAL A 15 23.22 -9.03 0.37
C VAL A 15 21.89 -8.64 1.01
N VAL A 16 21.01 -7.94 0.29
CA VAL A 16 19.68 -7.56 0.80
C VAL A 16 18.85 -8.79 1.18
N VAL A 17 18.83 -9.81 0.31
CA VAL A 17 18.11 -11.07 0.58
C VAL A 17 18.69 -11.80 1.80
N GLN A 18 20.02 -11.90 1.91
CA GLN A 18 20.68 -12.56 3.05
C GLN A 18 20.38 -11.84 4.37
N LEU A 19 20.44 -10.50 4.39
CA LEU A 19 20.10 -9.71 5.58
C LEU A 19 18.64 -9.93 6.00
N ALA A 20 17.71 -9.98 5.04
CA ALA A 20 16.31 -10.28 5.30
C ALA A 20 16.11 -11.70 5.88
N GLN A 21 16.81 -12.69 5.33
CA GLN A 21 16.76 -14.07 5.83
C GLN A 21 17.33 -14.18 7.26
N LEU A 22 18.46 -13.51 7.54
CA LEU A 22 19.09 -13.48 8.86
C LEU A 22 18.19 -12.83 9.91
N LYS A 23 17.48 -11.75 9.55
CA LYS A 23 16.51 -11.11 10.44
C LYS A 23 15.28 -11.99 10.71
N GLY A 24 14.95 -12.87 9.77
CA GLY A 24 13.74 -13.67 9.78
C GLY A 24 12.56 -12.94 9.15
N LEU A 25 11.72 -13.70 8.44
CA LEU A 25 10.51 -13.20 7.78
C LEU A 25 9.25 -13.66 8.51
N THR A 26 8.26 -12.78 8.59
CA THR A 26 6.92 -13.07 9.12
C THR A 26 5.89 -13.08 8.00
N GLU A 27 4.75 -13.74 8.21
CA GLU A 27 3.63 -13.66 7.28
C GLU A 27 3.16 -12.21 7.13
N SER A 28 2.92 -11.78 5.90
CA SER A 28 2.60 -10.36 5.62
C SER A 28 1.19 -9.97 6.01
N GLN A 29 0.31 -10.96 6.13
CA GLN A 29 -1.04 -10.78 6.60
C GLN A 29 -1.33 -11.86 7.63
N ALA A 30 -1.53 -11.45 8.88
CA ALA A 30 -2.12 -12.33 9.87
C ALA A 30 -3.63 -12.35 9.58
N VAL A 31 -4.20 -13.54 9.37
CA VAL A 31 -5.66 -13.71 9.43
C VAL A 31 -6.07 -13.32 10.85
N ARG A 32 -6.56 -12.10 11.05
CA ARG A 32 -7.11 -11.64 12.33
C ARG A 32 -8.60 -11.99 12.33
N PRO A 33 -9.06 -12.99 13.09
CA PRO A 33 -10.47 -13.11 13.37
C PRO A 33 -10.81 -11.98 14.37
N GLY A 34 -11.46 -10.89 13.91
CA GLY A 34 -12.09 -9.93 14.82
C GLY A 34 -11.96 -8.42 14.55
N SER A 35 -11.36 -7.93 13.45
CA SER A 35 -11.25 -6.47 13.24
C SER A 35 -12.56 -5.77 12.80
N GLN A 36 -13.67 -6.51 12.70
CA GLN A 36 -15.00 -5.94 12.41
C GLN A 36 -15.65 -5.27 13.62
N GLU A 37 -15.27 -5.63 14.86
CA GLU A 37 -15.89 -5.05 16.06
C GLU A 37 -15.65 -3.54 16.15
N GLU A 38 -14.51 -3.02 15.66
CA GLU A 38 -14.16 -1.62 15.91
C GLU A 38 -14.74 -0.60 14.91
N THR A 39 -15.19 -0.99 13.71
CA THR A 39 -15.63 -0.04 12.66
C THR A 39 -17.12 -0.05 12.38
N ALA A 40 -17.79 -1.20 12.47
CA ALA A 40 -19.24 -1.27 12.40
C ALA A 40 -19.89 -0.56 13.60
N ASP A 41 -19.27 -0.64 14.77
CA ASP A 41 -19.71 0.05 16.00
C ASP A 41 -19.51 1.58 15.94
N LEU A 42 -18.73 2.12 14.98
CA LEU A 42 -18.43 3.55 14.88
C LEU A 42 -19.46 4.36 14.07
N LEU A 43 -20.34 3.72 13.29
CA LEU A 43 -21.28 4.42 12.40
C LEU A 43 -22.78 4.12 12.65
N GLU A 44 -23.15 3.18 13.54
CA GLU A 44 -24.55 2.83 13.88
C GLU A 44 -25.51 2.80 12.66
N LEU A 45 -25.06 2.27 11.52
CA LEU A 45 -25.88 2.26 10.30
C LEU A 45 -27.00 1.22 10.41
N THR A 46 -28.22 1.62 10.05
CA THR A 46 -29.33 0.68 9.90
C THR A 46 -29.09 -0.27 8.73
N PRO A 47 -29.71 -1.48 8.71
CA PRO A 47 -29.62 -2.38 7.56
C PRO A 47 -30.06 -1.74 6.24
N GLU A 48 -30.99 -0.79 6.26
CA GLU A 48 -31.41 -0.04 5.07
C GLU A 48 -30.33 0.95 4.60
N GLU A 49 -29.72 1.70 5.52
CA GLU A 49 -28.63 2.61 5.19
C GLU A 49 -27.41 1.88 4.66
N MET A 50 -27.11 0.69 5.21
CA MET A 50 -26.03 -0.14 4.71
C MET A 50 -26.36 -0.79 3.37
N PHE A 51 -27.61 -1.22 3.14
CA PHE A 51 -28.04 -1.70 1.82
C PHE A 51 -27.86 -0.61 0.76
N ASN A 52 -28.33 0.61 1.04
CA ASN A 52 -28.20 1.76 0.14
C ASN A 52 -26.74 2.21 -0.05
N LEU A 53 -25.85 1.96 0.91
CA LEU A 53 -24.42 2.21 0.76
C LEU A 53 -23.76 1.19 -0.19
N LEU A 54 -24.22 -0.05 -0.15
CA LEU A 54 -23.71 -1.13 -0.98
C LEU A 54 -24.30 -1.08 -2.40
N ASP A 55 -25.56 -0.65 -2.57
CA ASP A 55 -26.30 -0.52 -3.85
C ASP A 55 -25.80 0.71 -4.63
N LEU A 56 -24.75 0.52 -5.41
CA LEU A 56 -24.03 1.59 -6.12
C LEU A 56 -24.88 2.18 -7.24
N ASN A 57 -25.64 1.33 -7.94
CA ASN A 57 -26.45 1.73 -9.08
C ASN A 57 -27.89 2.16 -8.68
N GLN A 58 -28.26 1.96 -7.41
CA GLN A 58 -29.54 2.34 -6.79
C GLN A 58 -30.76 1.69 -7.45
N ASP A 59 -30.62 0.46 -7.94
CA ASP A 59 -31.72 -0.29 -8.55
C ASP A 59 -32.52 -1.14 -7.54
N GLY A 60 -32.14 -1.09 -6.26
CA GLY A 60 -32.81 -1.80 -5.18
C GLY A 60 -32.45 -3.28 -5.11
N GLN A 61 -31.40 -3.71 -5.80
CA GLN A 61 -30.91 -5.09 -5.84
C GLN A 61 -29.40 -5.12 -5.68
N LEU A 62 -28.87 -5.69 -4.59
CA LEU A 62 -27.42 -5.84 -4.44
C LEU A 62 -26.89 -6.92 -5.38
N GLN A 63 -26.12 -6.49 -6.36
CA GLN A 63 -25.40 -7.39 -7.24
C GLN A 63 -24.08 -7.85 -6.61
N LEU A 64 -23.59 -8.98 -7.10
CA LEU A 64 -22.32 -9.56 -6.65
C LEU A 64 -21.17 -8.56 -6.76
N GLN A 65 -21.15 -7.77 -7.82
CA GLN A 65 -20.14 -6.75 -8.11
C GLN A 65 -20.12 -5.64 -7.06
N GLU A 66 -21.30 -5.22 -6.61
CA GLU A 66 -21.49 -4.14 -5.63
C GLU A 66 -21.04 -4.57 -4.23
N VAL A 67 -21.36 -5.81 -3.86
CA VAL A 67 -20.87 -6.43 -2.62
C VAL A 67 -19.35 -6.64 -2.66
N LEU A 68 -18.82 -7.08 -3.80
CA LEU A 68 -17.39 -7.26 -3.99
C LEU A 68 -16.61 -5.94 -3.94
N ALA A 69 -17.14 -4.84 -4.48
CA ALA A 69 -16.48 -3.53 -4.44
C ALA A 69 -16.27 -3.07 -2.98
N ASN A 70 -17.25 -3.32 -2.11
CA ASN A 70 -17.23 -2.86 -0.72
C ASN A 70 -16.58 -3.83 0.28
N SER A 71 -16.49 -5.14 -0.04
CA SER A 71 -15.94 -6.13 0.88
C SER A 71 -14.41 -6.11 1.00
N ARG A 72 -13.72 -5.35 0.15
CA ARG A 72 -12.25 -5.44 -0.06
C ARG A 72 -11.42 -4.53 0.85
N THR A 73 -12.09 -3.69 1.63
CA THR A 73 -11.47 -2.58 2.36
C THR A 73 -11.23 -2.86 3.85
N TRP A 74 -11.80 -3.91 4.46
CA TRP A 74 -11.97 -3.91 5.93
C TRP A 74 -11.47 -5.12 6.75
N ASP A 75 -11.34 -6.35 6.21
CA ASP A 75 -10.96 -7.53 7.02
C ASP A 75 -9.70 -8.28 6.52
N GLY A 76 -9.18 -7.90 5.35
CA GLY A 76 -8.03 -8.55 4.75
C GLY A 76 -8.30 -9.90 4.07
N MET A 77 -9.56 -10.33 3.97
CA MET A 77 -9.96 -11.47 3.15
C MET A 77 -10.27 -11.04 1.71
N TRP A 78 -9.82 -11.82 0.72
CA TRP A 78 -10.18 -11.57 -0.68
C TRP A 78 -11.41 -12.38 -1.06
N LEU A 79 -12.52 -11.69 -1.30
CA LEU A 79 -13.75 -12.31 -1.79
C LEU A 79 -13.73 -12.34 -3.32
N THR A 80 -13.85 -13.55 -3.85
CA THR A 80 -14.08 -13.84 -5.28
C THR A 80 -15.56 -14.04 -5.54
N PRO A 81 -16.03 -13.87 -6.79
CA PRO A 81 -17.40 -14.23 -7.19
C PRO A 81 -17.82 -15.62 -6.72
N GLU A 82 -16.94 -16.62 -6.86
CA GLU A 82 -17.26 -18.00 -6.52
C GLU A 82 -17.30 -18.23 -5.00
N SER A 83 -16.42 -17.59 -4.24
CA SER A 83 -16.46 -17.66 -2.78
C SER A 83 -17.69 -16.94 -2.22
N LEU A 84 -18.08 -15.82 -2.83
CA LEU A 84 -19.24 -15.05 -2.40
C LEU A 84 -20.55 -15.79 -2.72
N GLN A 85 -20.65 -16.44 -3.89
CA GLN A 85 -21.75 -17.37 -4.18
C GLN A 85 -21.79 -18.55 -3.21
N GLY A 86 -20.62 -19.11 -2.84
CA GLY A 86 -20.53 -20.15 -1.82
C GLY A 86 -21.00 -19.69 -0.44
N ILE A 87 -20.71 -18.44 -0.08
CA ILE A 87 -21.20 -17.79 1.14
C ILE A 87 -22.72 -17.60 1.07
N TYR A 88 -23.25 -17.08 -0.03
CA TYR A 88 -24.68 -16.86 -0.21
C TYR A 88 -25.46 -18.18 -0.14
N ALA A 89 -24.95 -19.23 -0.78
CA ALA A 89 -25.53 -20.57 -0.69
C ALA A 89 -25.47 -21.15 0.73
N GLY A 90 -24.37 -20.91 1.45
CA GLY A 90 -24.20 -21.36 2.84
C GLY A 90 -25.09 -20.64 3.84
N LEU A 91 -25.36 -19.35 3.61
CA LEU A 91 -26.22 -18.49 4.44
C LEU A 91 -27.69 -18.52 4.00
N GLN A 92 -28.03 -19.23 2.91
CA GLN A 92 -29.35 -19.16 2.26
C GLN A 92 -29.77 -17.72 1.96
N ALA A 93 -28.78 -16.90 1.59
CA ALA A 93 -28.90 -15.45 1.43
C ALA A 93 -29.68 -15.03 0.18
N ASP A 94 -29.82 -15.96 -0.78
CA ASP A 94 -30.54 -15.81 -2.04
C ASP A 94 -31.51 -17.01 -2.19
N PRO A 95 -32.67 -17.00 -1.49
CA PRO A 95 -33.65 -18.08 -1.53
C PRO A 95 -34.32 -18.24 -2.90
N ASP A 96 -34.48 -17.13 -3.63
CA ASP A 96 -35.15 -17.12 -4.93
C ASP A 96 -34.21 -17.51 -6.09
N ARG A 97 -32.90 -17.60 -5.82
CA ARG A 97 -31.83 -17.96 -6.76
C ARG A 97 -31.73 -17.00 -7.94
N SER A 98 -32.07 -15.74 -7.70
CA SER A 98 -31.96 -14.68 -8.69
C SER A 98 -30.50 -14.30 -8.98
N GLY A 99 -29.56 -14.64 -8.09
CA GLY A 99 -28.16 -14.24 -8.17
C GLY A 99 -27.93 -12.78 -7.76
N GLN A 100 -28.96 -12.12 -7.23
CA GLN A 100 -28.97 -10.76 -6.72
C GLN A 100 -29.61 -10.79 -5.32
N MET A 101 -29.37 -9.78 -4.49
CA MET A 101 -29.92 -9.73 -3.14
C MET A 101 -30.79 -8.51 -2.96
N SER A 102 -32.09 -8.74 -2.79
CA SER A 102 -33.06 -7.69 -2.52
C SER A 102 -32.90 -7.14 -1.10
N LEU A 103 -33.47 -5.95 -0.86
CA LEU A 103 -33.48 -5.34 0.46
C LEU A 103 -34.14 -6.23 1.53
N GLU A 104 -35.17 -7.00 1.16
CA GLU A 104 -35.85 -7.90 2.09
C GLU A 104 -34.94 -9.07 2.49
N GLU A 105 -34.24 -9.66 1.52
CA GLU A 105 -33.25 -10.73 1.76
C GLU A 105 -32.06 -10.22 2.59
N PHE A 106 -31.57 -9.02 2.29
CA PHE A 106 -30.50 -8.39 3.06
C PHE A 106 -30.88 -8.14 4.52
N LYS A 107 -32.10 -7.64 4.77
CA LYS A 107 -32.65 -7.46 6.13
C LYS A 107 -32.76 -8.78 6.88
N HIS A 108 -33.09 -9.87 6.21
CA HIS A 108 -33.18 -11.20 6.81
C HIS A 108 -31.82 -11.76 7.27
N LEU A 109 -30.72 -11.33 6.66
CA LEU A 109 -29.36 -11.72 7.02
C LEU A 109 -28.77 -10.89 8.19
N SER A 110 -29.44 -9.79 8.56
CA SER A 110 -28.92 -8.79 9.48
C SER A 110 -29.19 -9.19 10.94
N ASN A 111 -28.19 -9.79 11.57
CA ASN A 111 -27.71 -9.32 12.88
C ASN A 111 -26.44 -10.04 13.37
N ARG A 112 -26.07 -11.20 12.81
CA ARG A 112 -24.82 -11.89 13.19
C ARG A 112 -24.15 -12.73 12.09
N GLU A 113 -24.82 -13.08 11.00
CA GLU A 113 -24.37 -14.22 10.18
C GLU A 113 -23.58 -13.83 8.92
N LEU A 114 -23.83 -12.65 8.33
CA LEU A 114 -23.03 -12.11 7.20
C LEU A 114 -21.55 -11.93 7.57
N TRP A 115 -21.29 -11.59 8.84
CA TRP A 115 -19.97 -11.25 9.36
C TRP A 115 -19.35 -12.37 10.19
N HIS A 116 -20.16 -13.24 10.79
CA HIS A 116 -19.70 -14.49 11.41
C HIS A 116 -19.88 -15.67 10.45
N LEU A 117 -19.06 -15.70 9.40
CA LEU A 117 -18.93 -16.89 8.58
C LEU A 117 -18.43 -18.07 9.44
N PRO A 118 -19.23 -19.14 9.65
CA PRO A 118 -18.69 -20.36 10.19
C PRO A 118 -17.76 -20.93 9.12
N MET A 119 -16.46 -20.99 9.42
CA MET A 119 -15.48 -21.71 8.64
C MET A 119 -15.98 -23.15 8.40
N GLN A 120 -16.52 -23.44 7.22
CA GLN A 120 -16.94 -24.80 6.90
C GLN A 120 -15.71 -25.72 6.85
N PRO A 121 -15.71 -26.85 7.58
CA PRO A 121 -14.62 -27.81 7.51
C PRO A 121 -14.70 -28.55 6.17
N GLY A 122 -13.99 -28.05 5.15
CA GLY A 122 -13.85 -28.73 3.85
C GLY A 122 -13.76 -27.84 2.61
N GLY A 123 -14.11 -26.55 2.70
CA GLY A 123 -13.92 -25.58 1.61
C GLY A 123 -12.45 -25.14 1.47
N ARG A 124 -11.98 -24.87 0.25
CA ARG A 124 -10.67 -24.20 0.05
C ARG A 124 -10.71 -22.87 0.82
N ARG A 125 -9.75 -22.64 1.72
CA ARG A 125 -9.64 -21.40 2.52
C ARG A 125 -9.75 -20.18 1.59
N PRO A 126 -10.58 -19.16 1.91
CA PRO A 126 -10.44 -17.84 1.29
C PRO A 126 -8.98 -17.40 1.47
N GLN A 127 -8.30 -17.10 0.37
CA GLN A 127 -6.91 -16.63 0.43
C GLN A 127 -6.93 -15.15 0.79
N GLY A 128 -5.96 -14.71 1.60
CA GLY A 128 -5.85 -13.30 1.99
C GLY A 128 -5.51 -12.40 0.81
N VAL A 129 -5.78 -11.10 0.95
CA VAL A 129 -5.45 -10.04 -0.02
C VAL A 129 -3.95 -10.07 -0.42
N ARG A 130 -3.11 -10.51 0.52
CA ARG A 130 -1.67 -10.65 0.36
C ARG A 130 -1.22 -12.03 0.84
N ASN A 131 -0.58 -12.79 -0.05
CA ASN A 131 0.07 -14.05 0.27
C ASN A 131 1.59 -13.92 0.04
N SER A 132 2.31 -13.51 1.09
CA SER A 132 3.76 -13.36 1.08
C SER A 132 4.32 -13.27 2.49
N ARG A 133 5.63 -13.42 2.63
CA ARG A 133 6.35 -13.14 3.87
C ARG A 133 7.21 -11.90 3.71
N HIS A 134 7.34 -11.09 4.75
CA HIS A 134 8.20 -9.91 4.70
C HIS A 134 9.00 -9.70 5.98
N THR A 135 9.96 -8.81 5.89
CA THR A 135 10.70 -8.24 7.02
C THR A 135 11.11 -6.81 6.68
N TRP A 136 11.67 -6.10 7.65
CA TRP A 136 12.05 -4.69 7.52
C TRP A 136 13.53 -4.50 7.75
N LEU A 137 14.23 -3.80 6.87
CA LEU A 137 15.66 -3.52 7.00
C LEU A 137 15.90 -2.02 7.20
N TYR A 138 16.55 -1.68 8.31
CA TYR A 138 16.96 -0.31 8.60
C TYR A 138 18.11 0.13 7.69
N GLN A 139 18.07 1.37 7.20
CA GLN A 139 19.04 1.90 6.23
C GLN A 139 19.84 3.12 6.74
N GLY A 140 19.65 3.53 8.00
CA GLY A 140 20.37 4.66 8.59
C GLY A 140 21.74 4.30 9.16
N GLU A 141 22.25 5.13 10.08
CA GLU A 141 23.57 4.90 10.68
C GLU A 141 23.66 3.60 11.49
N GLY A 142 24.76 2.87 11.33
CA GLY A 142 24.94 1.52 11.88
C GLY A 142 24.38 0.38 11.01
N ALA A 143 23.65 0.68 9.93
CA ALA A 143 23.24 -0.34 8.97
C ALA A 143 24.38 -0.81 8.06
N HIS A 144 24.21 -1.97 7.41
CA HIS A 144 25.16 -2.48 6.43
C HIS A 144 25.40 -1.46 5.30
N HIS A 145 26.64 -1.36 4.82
CA HIS A 145 27.04 -0.32 3.86
C HIS A 145 26.22 -0.32 2.57
N VAL A 146 25.82 -1.50 2.06
CA VAL A 146 24.91 -1.65 0.89
C VAL A 146 23.57 -0.96 1.14
N LEU A 147 22.96 -1.14 2.32
CA LEU A 147 21.67 -0.53 2.65
C LEU A 147 21.76 1.00 2.72
N ARG A 148 22.84 1.52 3.31
CA ARG A 148 23.11 2.97 3.36
C ARG A 148 23.38 3.54 1.96
N ALA A 149 24.13 2.82 1.12
CA ALA A 149 24.39 3.23 -0.26
C ALA A 149 23.12 3.23 -1.11
N LEU A 150 22.23 2.24 -0.91
CA LEU A 150 20.94 2.18 -1.57
C LEU A 150 20.05 3.37 -1.18
N ARG A 151 19.98 3.73 0.10
CA ARG A 151 19.27 4.94 0.55
C ARG A 151 19.79 6.22 -0.10
N LYS A 152 21.12 6.36 -0.20
CA LYS A 152 21.75 7.50 -0.91
C LYS A 152 21.41 7.53 -2.40
N ARG A 153 21.37 6.37 -3.07
CA ARG A 153 20.92 6.27 -4.46
C ARG A 153 19.45 6.66 -4.60
N VAL A 154 18.57 6.19 -3.72
CA VAL A 154 17.15 6.58 -3.70
C VAL A 154 17.00 8.09 -3.50
N THR A 155 17.76 8.68 -2.57
CA THR A 155 17.74 10.14 -2.34
C THR A 155 18.16 10.91 -3.60
N ARG A 156 19.20 10.46 -4.30
CA ARG A 156 19.61 11.06 -5.58
C ARG A 156 18.61 10.80 -6.70
N LEU A 157 17.91 9.66 -6.70
CA LEU A 157 16.91 9.36 -7.71
C LEU A 157 15.70 10.28 -7.56
N THR A 158 15.18 10.43 -6.34
CA THR A 158 13.97 11.21 -6.09
C THR A 158 14.22 12.71 -6.09
N GLN A 159 15.48 13.16 -5.94
CA GLN A 159 15.85 14.57 -5.79
C GLN A 159 15.15 15.26 -4.62
N LEU A 160 14.63 14.49 -3.66
CA LEU A 160 13.99 15.01 -2.47
C LEU A 160 15.04 15.39 -1.42
N PRO A 161 14.72 16.35 -0.52
CA PRO A 161 15.54 16.63 0.66
C PRO A 161 15.89 15.34 1.41
N PRO A 162 17.17 15.11 1.76
CA PRO A 162 17.60 13.87 2.43
C PRO A 162 16.80 13.57 3.68
N LEU A 163 16.42 14.60 4.45
CA LEU A 163 15.62 14.46 5.66
C LEU A 163 14.25 13.80 5.42
N LEU A 164 13.61 14.01 4.27
CA LEU A 164 12.33 13.35 3.95
C LEU A 164 12.54 11.85 3.71
N VAL A 165 13.57 11.49 2.94
CA VAL A 165 13.95 10.10 2.69
C VAL A 165 14.44 9.44 3.98
N ASP A 166 15.11 10.19 4.85
CA ASP A 166 15.69 9.70 6.08
C ASP A 166 14.67 9.37 7.18
N LEU A 167 13.54 10.07 7.17
CA LEU A 167 12.45 9.90 8.12
C LEU A 167 11.32 9.00 7.60
N SER A 168 11.47 8.45 6.40
CA SER A 168 10.52 7.50 5.83
C SER A 168 10.65 6.11 6.44
N GLU A 169 9.67 5.25 6.14
CA GLU A 169 9.62 3.84 6.53
C GLU A 169 10.94 3.11 6.21
N PRO A 170 11.36 2.13 7.04
CA PRO A 170 12.49 1.28 6.70
C PRO A 170 12.18 0.46 5.44
N MET A 171 13.22 -0.04 4.77
CA MET A 171 13.06 -0.83 3.55
C MET A 171 12.31 -2.13 3.86
N GLN A 172 11.17 -2.37 3.21
CA GLN A 172 10.48 -3.64 3.30
C GLN A 172 11.12 -4.64 2.34
N VAL A 173 11.45 -5.85 2.79
CA VAL A 173 11.87 -6.95 1.91
C VAL A 173 10.80 -8.02 1.93
N VAL A 174 10.30 -8.40 0.75
CA VAL A 174 9.18 -9.33 0.59
C VAL A 174 9.64 -10.55 -0.18
N ARG A 175 9.22 -11.72 0.29
CA ARG A 175 9.41 -13.02 -0.32
C ARG A 175 8.05 -13.62 -0.66
N TYR A 176 7.85 -13.88 -1.94
CA TYR A 176 6.74 -14.66 -2.44
C TYR A 176 7.20 -16.10 -2.69
N GLU A 177 6.47 -17.05 -2.12
CA GLU A 177 6.58 -18.47 -2.43
C GLU A 177 5.53 -18.87 -3.49
N GLN A 178 5.58 -20.12 -3.97
CA GLN A 178 4.63 -20.59 -4.98
C GLN A 178 3.17 -20.39 -4.54
N GLY A 179 2.35 -19.81 -5.41
CA GLY A 179 0.98 -19.37 -5.11
C GLY A 179 0.88 -18.01 -4.39
N GLY A 180 2.01 -17.41 -4.02
CA GLY A 180 2.08 -16.06 -3.48
C GLY A 180 1.59 -15.02 -4.48
N HIS A 181 0.93 -13.99 -3.98
CA HIS A 181 0.35 -12.91 -4.77
C HIS A 181 0.09 -11.70 -3.88
N HIS A 182 -0.15 -10.56 -4.49
CA HIS A 182 -0.74 -9.42 -3.83
C HIS A 182 -1.75 -8.80 -4.78
N HIS A 183 -3.02 -8.77 -4.39
CA HIS A 183 -4.07 -8.17 -5.21
C HIS A 183 -3.84 -6.67 -5.41
N SER A 184 -4.44 -6.13 -6.46
CA SER A 184 -4.18 -4.73 -6.84
C SER A 184 -4.66 -3.78 -5.74
N HIS A 185 -3.81 -2.85 -5.35
CA HIS A 185 -4.03 -1.91 -4.25
C HIS A 185 -3.30 -0.60 -4.49
N HIS A 186 -3.60 0.39 -3.66
CA HIS A 186 -2.83 1.62 -3.53
C HIS A 186 -1.89 1.50 -2.33
N ASP A 187 -0.70 2.07 -2.45
CA ASP A 187 0.26 2.09 -1.34
C ASP A 187 -0.12 3.12 -0.26
N SER A 188 -0.80 4.20 -0.65
CA SER A 188 -1.34 5.22 0.26
C SER A 188 -2.84 5.06 0.44
N GLY A 189 -3.35 5.45 1.61
CA GLY A 189 -4.79 5.56 1.82
C GLY A 189 -5.34 6.92 1.33
N PRO A 190 -6.67 7.05 1.18
CA PRO A 190 -7.29 8.32 0.84
C PRO A 190 -7.01 9.35 1.93
N PHE A 191 -6.65 10.58 1.52
CA PHE A 191 -6.42 11.66 2.46
C PHE A 191 -7.74 12.31 2.87
N HIS A 192 -8.01 12.31 4.17
CA HIS A 192 -9.09 13.10 4.77
C HIS A 192 -8.48 14.09 5.75
N HIS A 193 -9.03 15.31 5.84
CA HIS A 193 -8.53 16.34 6.77
C HIS A 193 -8.52 15.90 8.25
N LYS A 194 -9.31 14.88 8.61
CA LYS A 194 -9.40 14.28 9.94
C LYS A 194 -8.52 13.04 10.13
N ALA A 195 -7.78 12.61 9.11
CA ALA A 195 -6.83 11.50 9.22
C ALA A 195 -5.41 12.03 9.53
N ALA A 196 -4.60 11.20 10.17
CA ALA A 196 -3.18 11.44 10.35
C ALA A 196 -2.33 10.38 9.66
N CYS A 197 -1.23 10.82 9.05
CA CYS A 197 -0.24 9.92 8.52
C CYS A 197 0.49 9.20 9.66
N SER A 198 0.68 7.88 9.55
CA SER A 198 1.39 7.07 10.54
C SER A 198 2.76 7.64 10.90
N HIS A 199 3.54 8.08 9.90
CA HIS A 199 4.90 8.56 10.10
C HIS A 199 4.98 9.90 10.84
N THR A 200 3.97 10.77 10.71
CA THR A 200 3.89 12.08 11.38
C THR A 200 2.99 12.10 12.60
N ARG A 201 2.51 10.94 13.07
CA ARG A 201 1.56 10.83 14.20
C ARG A 201 1.99 11.63 15.44
N LEU A 202 3.29 11.67 15.74
CA LEU A 202 3.87 12.43 16.86
C LEU A 202 3.65 13.95 16.75
N ALA A 203 3.47 14.49 15.54
CA ALA A 203 3.21 15.90 15.31
C ALA A 203 1.71 16.25 15.24
N ALA A 204 0.84 15.23 15.22
CA ALA A 204 -0.60 15.39 15.21
C ALA A 204 -1.10 15.87 16.59
N ARG A 205 -2.06 16.80 16.59
CA ARG A 205 -2.57 17.45 17.82
C ARG A 205 -3.74 16.72 18.48
N VAL A 206 -4.27 15.66 17.87
CA VAL A 206 -5.58 15.08 18.25
C VAL A 206 -5.46 13.58 18.49
N SER A 207 -6.01 13.12 19.62
CA SER A 207 -5.95 11.75 20.13
C SER A 207 -6.83 10.75 19.37
N SER A 208 -7.72 11.22 18.49
CA SER A 208 -8.80 10.45 17.86
C SER A 208 -8.80 10.57 16.33
N LEU A 209 -7.62 10.62 15.70
CA LEU A 209 -7.52 10.63 14.24
C LEU A 209 -7.42 9.19 13.73
N THR A 210 -8.18 8.88 12.69
CA THR A 210 -7.96 7.67 11.90
C THR A 210 -6.57 7.74 11.29
N GLU A 211 -5.84 6.63 11.37
CA GLU A 211 -4.46 6.55 10.89
C GLU A 211 -4.43 6.03 9.46
N THR A 212 -3.60 6.63 8.61
CA THR A 212 -3.43 6.22 7.21
C THR A 212 -1.96 6.24 6.80
N PHE A 213 -1.60 5.47 5.77
CA PHE A 213 -0.27 5.50 5.19
C PHE A 213 -0.20 6.63 4.15
N CYS A 214 0.79 7.51 4.29
CA CYS A 214 1.04 8.62 3.38
C CYS A 214 2.38 8.40 2.68
N ARG A 215 2.37 7.59 1.63
CA ARG A 215 3.54 7.19 0.85
C ARG A 215 3.53 7.95 -0.46
N TYR A 216 4.30 9.03 -0.54
CA TYR A 216 4.33 9.88 -1.73
C TYR A 216 4.93 9.18 -2.95
N ILE A 217 6.02 8.45 -2.74
CA ILE A 217 6.73 7.68 -3.79
C ILE A 217 6.90 6.25 -3.32
N THR A 218 6.72 5.31 -4.25
CA THR A 218 7.16 3.93 -4.09
C THR A 218 8.34 3.66 -5.00
N VAL A 219 9.43 3.12 -4.43
CA VAL A 219 10.56 2.57 -5.18
C VAL A 219 10.62 1.07 -4.91
N LEU A 220 10.33 0.28 -5.94
CA LEU A 220 10.35 -1.18 -5.90
C LEU A 220 11.65 -1.69 -6.54
N PHE A 221 12.33 -2.61 -5.88
CA PHE A 221 13.53 -3.28 -6.35
C PHE A 221 13.25 -4.75 -6.60
N TYR A 222 13.62 -5.25 -7.77
CA TYR A 222 13.63 -6.70 -8.04
C TYR A 222 14.96 -7.29 -7.59
N LEU A 223 14.91 -8.18 -6.59
CA LEU A 223 16.12 -8.77 -5.99
C LEU A 223 16.53 -10.08 -6.65
N ASN A 224 15.68 -10.66 -7.49
CA ASN A 224 16.01 -11.78 -8.37
C ASN A 224 15.17 -11.73 -9.64
N SER A 225 15.70 -12.29 -10.72
CA SER A 225 14.98 -12.48 -11.97
C SER A 225 14.03 -13.66 -11.86
N VAL A 226 12.93 -13.60 -12.61
CA VAL A 226 12.03 -14.74 -12.74
C VAL A 226 11.64 -15.03 -14.18
N GLU A 227 11.55 -16.32 -14.52
CA GLU A 227 11.27 -16.78 -15.87
C GLU A 227 9.82 -16.50 -16.33
N GLU A 228 8.80 -16.93 -15.57
CA GLU A 228 7.40 -16.91 -16.01
C GLU A 228 6.37 -16.64 -14.87
N GLY A 229 5.38 -15.79 -15.19
CA GLY A 229 4.47 -15.14 -14.24
C GLY A 229 5.18 -14.13 -13.35
N ARG A 230 4.43 -13.44 -12.48
CA ARG A 230 4.93 -12.65 -11.33
C ARG A 230 5.35 -11.23 -11.64
N GLU A 231 4.84 -10.70 -12.73
CA GLU A 231 4.93 -9.30 -13.08
C GLU A 231 4.35 -8.43 -11.96
N THR A 232 4.88 -7.22 -11.85
CA THR A 232 4.14 -6.16 -11.17
C THR A 232 3.20 -5.57 -12.21
N THR A 233 1.90 -5.70 -11.98
CA THR A 233 0.87 -5.22 -12.91
C THR A 233 0.31 -3.89 -12.45
N PHE A 234 0.06 -2.99 -13.40
CA PHE A 234 -0.65 -1.73 -13.21
C PHE A 234 -1.91 -1.83 -14.09
N PRO A 235 -3.04 -2.29 -13.52
CA PRO A 235 -4.20 -2.69 -14.32
C PRO A 235 -4.76 -1.56 -15.19
N VAL A 236 -4.69 -0.33 -14.70
CA VAL A 236 -5.27 0.86 -15.34
C VAL A 236 -4.22 1.86 -15.82
N ALA A 237 -2.95 1.46 -15.94
CA ALA A 237 -1.90 2.35 -16.44
C ALA A 237 -2.28 2.98 -17.80
N ASP A 238 -2.09 4.30 -17.90
CA ASP A 238 -2.39 5.14 -19.07
C ASP A 238 -3.81 4.98 -19.63
N ASN A 239 -4.76 4.51 -18.82
CA ASN A 239 -6.15 4.39 -19.26
C ASN A 239 -6.75 5.79 -19.48
N ARG A 240 -7.61 5.95 -20.50
CA ARG A 240 -8.16 7.27 -20.84
C ARG A 240 -9.00 7.86 -19.72
N THR A 241 -9.70 7.01 -18.99
CA THR A 241 -10.59 7.37 -17.88
C THR A 241 -10.44 6.34 -16.77
N TYR A 242 -10.56 6.78 -15.53
CA TYR A 242 -10.69 5.90 -14.37
C TYR A 242 -12.19 5.80 -14.01
N ASN A 243 -12.67 4.58 -13.83
CA ASN A 243 -14.01 4.30 -13.30
C ASN A 243 -13.90 3.01 -12.47
N GLU A 244 -14.24 3.11 -11.18
CA GLU A 244 -14.19 1.97 -10.25
C GLU A 244 -15.15 0.85 -10.66
N GLU A 245 -16.33 1.18 -11.17
CA GLU A 245 -17.32 0.21 -11.66
C GLU A 245 -16.77 -0.58 -12.85
N ALA A 246 -15.88 0.03 -13.64
CA ALA A 246 -15.26 -0.63 -14.78
C ALA A 246 -14.11 -1.57 -14.39
N LEU A 247 -13.63 -1.53 -13.13
CA LEU A 247 -12.61 -2.45 -12.64
C LEU A 247 -13.16 -3.87 -12.41
N ILE A 248 -14.48 -3.98 -12.21
CA ILE A 248 -15.18 -5.23 -11.95
C ILE A 248 -16.36 -5.36 -12.93
N GLN A 249 -16.15 -6.05 -14.06
CA GLN A 249 -17.19 -6.22 -15.09
C GLN A 249 -17.50 -7.70 -15.33
N GLU A 250 -18.78 -8.08 -15.26
CA GLU A 250 -19.39 -9.35 -15.73
C GLU A 250 -18.44 -10.57 -15.85
N ASN A 251 -17.72 -10.92 -14.76
CA ASN A 251 -16.75 -12.03 -14.58
C ASN A 251 -15.25 -11.70 -14.66
N VAL A 252 -14.86 -10.45 -14.83
CA VAL A 252 -13.47 -9.99 -14.81
C VAL A 252 -13.29 -8.98 -13.70
N ASP A 253 -12.43 -9.36 -12.76
CA ASP A 253 -11.99 -8.51 -11.66
C ASP A 253 -10.53 -8.14 -11.90
N LEU A 254 -10.27 -6.92 -12.34
CA LEU A 254 -8.91 -6.43 -12.63
C LEU A 254 -8.05 -6.28 -11.36
N LEU A 255 -8.66 -6.33 -10.18
CA LEU A 255 -7.96 -6.31 -8.92
C LEU A 255 -7.47 -7.71 -8.50
N ASP A 256 -8.09 -8.79 -8.99
CA ASP A 256 -7.62 -10.16 -8.76
C ASP A 256 -6.41 -10.48 -9.66
N THR A 257 -5.22 -10.17 -9.15
CA THR A 257 -3.92 -10.45 -9.77
C THR A 257 -3.59 -11.94 -9.98
N ARG A 258 -4.41 -12.87 -9.50
CA ARG A 258 -4.23 -14.30 -9.80
C ARG A 258 -4.92 -14.71 -11.09
N LYS A 259 -6.09 -14.12 -11.37
CA LYS A 259 -6.92 -14.47 -12.53
C LYS A 259 -6.80 -13.48 -13.68
N SER A 260 -6.64 -12.20 -13.37
CA SER A 260 -6.77 -11.10 -14.35
C SER A 260 -5.47 -10.34 -14.59
N CYS A 261 -4.34 -10.82 -14.07
CA CYS A 261 -3.05 -10.15 -14.27
C CYS A 261 -2.73 -9.94 -15.75
N ASP A 262 -3.03 -10.92 -16.59
CA ASP A 262 -2.83 -10.88 -18.04
C ASP A 262 -3.57 -9.72 -18.72
N LYS A 263 -4.69 -9.27 -18.14
CA LYS A 263 -5.55 -8.19 -18.63
C LYS A 263 -5.13 -6.79 -18.17
N GLY A 264 -4.13 -6.67 -17.30
CA GLY A 264 -3.63 -5.37 -16.88
C GLY A 264 -2.95 -4.61 -18.02
N ASN A 265 -3.19 -3.29 -18.10
CA ASN A 265 -2.67 -2.44 -19.16
C ASN A 265 -1.14 -2.43 -19.25
N LEU A 266 -0.45 -2.45 -18.10
CA LEU A 266 1.00 -2.48 -18.03
C LEU A 266 1.47 -3.57 -17.07
N LYS A 267 2.48 -4.31 -17.49
CA LYS A 267 3.11 -5.37 -16.70
C LYS A 267 4.63 -5.22 -16.76
N VAL A 268 5.26 -5.18 -15.61
CA VAL A 268 6.72 -5.09 -15.48
C VAL A 268 7.26 -6.46 -15.09
N LYS A 269 8.14 -7.02 -15.92
CA LYS A 269 8.78 -8.31 -15.65
C LYS A 269 9.89 -8.15 -14.59
N PRO A 270 9.93 -9.01 -13.55
CA PRO A 270 10.99 -8.96 -12.56
C PRO A 270 12.35 -9.33 -13.17
N THR A 271 13.23 -8.33 -13.24
CA THR A 271 14.63 -8.49 -13.67
C THR A 271 15.54 -8.07 -12.53
N GLN A 272 16.41 -8.97 -12.07
CA GLN A 272 17.31 -8.72 -10.95
C GLN A 272 18.07 -7.41 -11.13
N GLY A 273 18.11 -6.61 -10.06
CA GLY A 273 18.82 -5.33 -10.05
C GLY A 273 18.01 -4.16 -10.60
N THR A 274 16.91 -4.42 -11.32
CA THR A 274 16.03 -3.37 -11.85
C THR A 274 15.23 -2.74 -10.72
N ALA A 275 15.14 -1.41 -10.74
CA ALA A 275 14.21 -0.66 -9.91
C ALA A 275 13.08 -0.09 -10.77
N ILE A 276 11.86 -0.11 -10.26
CA ILE A 276 10.78 0.73 -10.79
C ILE A 276 10.36 1.75 -9.74
N PHE A 277 9.95 2.93 -10.18
CA PHE A 277 9.45 3.96 -9.29
C PHE A 277 8.22 4.66 -9.87
N TRP A 278 7.32 5.06 -8.98
CA TRP A 278 6.15 5.86 -9.31
C TRP A 278 5.73 6.73 -8.13
N TYR A 279 4.92 7.75 -8.43
CA TYR A 279 4.26 8.59 -7.44
C TYR A 279 2.89 7.99 -7.13
N ASN A 280 2.50 7.94 -5.85
CA ASN A 280 1.15 7.49 -5.46
C ASN A 280 0.15 8.65 -5.35
N HIS A 281 0.62 9.89 -5.51
CA HIS A 281 -0.20 11.10 -5.39
C HIS A 281 0.07 12.03 -6.55
N LEU A 282 -0.98 12.74 -6.96
CA LEU A 282 -0.91 13.86 -7.89
C LEU A 282 -0.26 15.08 -7.21
N SER A 283 0.07 16.09 -8.00
CA SER A 283 0.49 17.40 -7.47
C SER A 283 -0.73 18.23 -7.09
N ASP A 284 -0.64 18.97 -5.99
CA ASP A 284 -1.64 19.97 -5.60
C ASP A 284 -1.60 21.26 -6.47
N GLY A 285 -0.69 21.33 -7.45
CA GLY A 285 -0.45 22.49 -8.29
C GLY A 285 0.32 23.64 -7.63
N LYS A 286 0.70 23.51 -6.36
CA LYS A 286 1.46 24.50 -5.57
C LYS A 286 2.82 23.99 -5.12
N GLY A 287 3.21 22.80 -5.59
CA GLY A 287 4.50 22.18 -5.27
C GLY A 287 4.44 21.27 -4.03
N TRP A 288 3.26 20.79 -3.64
CA TRP A 288 3.09 19.81 -2.58
C TRP A 288 2.28 18.58 -3.04
N VAL A 289 2.05 17.65 -2.10
CA VAL A 289 1.29 16.42 -2.31
C VAL A 289 -0.20 16.75 -2.45
N GLY A 290 -0.81 16.32 -3.54
CA GLY A 290 -2.24 16.43 -3.80
C GLY A 290 -2.98 15.13 -3.53
N ASP A 291 -4.06 14.92 -4.27
CA ASP A 291 -4.92 13.73 -4.14
C ASP A 291 -4.20 12.44 -4.51
N LEU A 292 -4.74 11.31 -4.02
CA LEU A 292 -4.26 9.98 -4.41
C LEU A 292 -4.37 9.82 -5.94
N ASP A 293 -3.31 9.32 -6.56
CA ASP A 293 -3.35 8.99 -7.98
C ASP A 293 -3.99 7.61 -8.16
N GLU A 294 -5.24 7.58 -8.61
CA GLU A 294 -6.00 6.36 -8.89
C GLU A 294 -5.30 5.45 -9.94
N TYR A 295 -4.44 6.01 -10.79
CA TYR A 295 -3.68 5.26 -11.79
C TYR A 295 -2.44 4.57 -11.20
N SER A 296 -2.10 4.85 -9.94
CA SER A 296 -1.06 4.14 -9.19
C SER A 296 -1.48 2.74 -8.70
N LEU A 297 -2.72 2.33 -9.00
CA LEU A 297 -3.24 1.01 -8.69
C LEU A 297 -2.32 -0.06 -9.27
N HIS A 298 -1.79 -0.91 -8.41
CA HIS A 298 -0.82 -1.92 -8.80
C HIS A 298 -0.92 -3.17 -7.94
N GLY A 299 -0.40 -4.29 -8.43
CA GLY A 299 -0.35 -5.53 -7.67
C GLY A 299 0.73 -6.48 -8.17
N ASP A 300 0.93 -7.56 -7.41
CA ASP A 300 1.89 -8.60 -7.73
C ASP A 300 1.15 -9.85 -8.22
N CYS A 301 1.42 -10.24 -9.45
CA CYS A 301 0.79 -11.38 -10.10
C CYS A 301 1.18 -12.71 -9.45
N VAL A 302 0.28 -13.70 -9.57
CA VAL A 302 0.44 -14.99 -8.90
C VAL A 302 1.71 -15.72 -9.29
N LEU A 303 2.30 -16.34 -8.26
CA LEU A 303 3.58 -16.98 -8.36
C LEU A 303 3.51 -18.45 -8.80
N THR A 304 3.83 -18.77 -10.06
CA THR A 304 3.67 -20.15 -10.59
C THR A 304 4.81 -21.12 -10.25
N ARG A 305 6.11 -20.74 -10.41
CA ARG A 305 7.28 -21.62 -10.17
C ARG A 305 8.58 -20.96 -9.65
N GLY A 306 9.09 -21.36 -8.50
CA GLY A 306 10.27 -20.75 -7.85
C GLY A 306 9.89 -19.68 -6.82
N THR A 307 10.77 -18.73 -6.51
CA THR A 307 10.53 -17.65 -5.53
C THR A 307 10.75 -16.26 -6.13
N LYS A 308 10.01 -15.25 -5.67
CA LYS A 308 10.24 -13.83 -6.03
C LYS A 308 10.62 -13.08 -4.77
N TRP A 309 11.70 -12.30 -4.88
CA TRP A 309 12.18 -11.40 -3.86
C TRP A 309 12.12 -9.99 -4.39
N ILE A 310 11.46 -9.13 -3.62
CA ILE A 310 11.42 -7.69 -3.89
C ILE A 310 11.80 -6.92 -2.63
N ALA A 311 12.18 -5.67 -2.82
CA ALA A 311 12.26 -4.71 -1.72
C ALA A 311 11.57 -3.40 -2.09
N ASN A 312 10.89 -2.79 -1.13
CA ASN A 312 10.16 -1.53 -1.31
C ASN A 312 10.79 -0.47 -0.41
N ASN A 313 11.12 0.67 -0.99
CA ASN A 313 11.35 1.91 -0.27
C ASN A 313 10.17 2.84 -0.53
N TRP A 314 9.37 3.06 0.49
CA TRP A 314 8.34 4.10 0.48
C TRP A 314 8.92 5.41 0.98
N ILE A 315 8.64 6.51 0.29
CA ILE A 315 9.01 7.86 0.74
C ILE A 315 7.76 8.51 1.32
N ASN A 316 7.78 8.79 2.61
CA ASN A 316 6.62 9.33 3.31
C ASN A 316 6.63 10.86 3.32
N ILE A 317 5.54 11.46 2.86
CA ILE A 317 5.30 12.90 2.95
C ILE A 317 3.87 13.10 3.38
N ASP A 318 3.66 13.87 4.44
CA ASP A 318 2.33 14.25 4.89
C ASP A 318 1.71 15.28 3.93
N PRO A 319 0.49 15.04 3.41
CA PRO A 319 -0.22 16.03 2.60
C PRO A 319 -0.47 17.35 3.36
N ASP A 320 -0.56 17.31 4.69
CA ASP A 320 -0.54 18.51 5.53
C ASP A 320 0.91 19.00 5.72
N TYR A 321 1.30 19.98 4.91
CA TYR A 321 2.61 20.62 4.96
C TYR A 321 2.99 21.10 6.38
N GLN A 322 2.05 21.68 7.13
CA GLN A 322 2.37 22.22 8.46
C GLN A 322 2.68 21.08 9.45
N ARG A 323 2.03 19.94 9.28
CA ARG A 323 2.27 18.74 10.08
C ARG A 323 3.60 18.09 9.71
N GLN A 324 3.92 17.97 8.42
CA GLN A 324 5.24 17.51 7.97
C GLN A 324 6.36 18.39 8.54
N ALA A 325 6.23 19.72 8.40
CA ALA A 325 7.23 20.66 8.87
C ALA A 325 7.41 20.62 10.40
N ARG A 326 6.32 20.45 11.16
CA ARG A 326 6.40 20.26 12.61
C ARG A 326 7.09 18.94 12.95
N TYR A 327 6.70 17.85 12.30
CA TYR A 327 7.31 16.54 12.52
C TYR A 327 8.82 16.60 12.29
N GLN A 328 9.26 17.14 11.16
CA GLN A 328 10.67 17.31 10.85
C GLN A 328 11.42 18.11 11.92
N LYS A 329 10.84 19.18 12.46
CA LYS A 329 11.44 19.95 13.57
C LYS A 329 11.52 19.16 14.88
N LEU A 330 10.57 18.27 15.14
CA LEU A 330 10.54 17.46 16.36
C LEU A 330 11.56 16.31 16.34
N VAL A 331 11.75 15.68 15.18
CA VAL A 331 12.62 14.49 15.06
C VAL A 331 14.01 14.81 14.51
N SER A 332 14.22 16.00 13.95
CA SER A 332 15.58 16.47 13.67
C SER A 332 16.28 16.68 15.01
N PRO A 333 17.46 16.10 15.24
CA PRO A 333 18.23 16.43 16.42
C PRO A 333 18.42 17.94 16.43
N GLN A 334 18.04 18.59 17.52
CA GLN A 334 18.61 19.90 17.84
C GLN A 334 20.11 19.67 17.77
N ARG A 335 20.79 20.27 16.79
CA ARG A 335 22.22 20.52 16.95
C ARG A 335 22.29 21.45 18.14
N GLU A 336 22.38 20.87 19.33
CA GLU A 336 22.73 21.61 20.52
C GLU A 336 24.03 22.33 20.18
N ASP A 337 23.97 23.64 20.33
CA ASP A 337 25.02 24.60 20.14
C ASP A 337 26.11 24.38 21.21
N TYR A 338 26.87 23.30 21.05
CA TYR A 338 28.08 23.05 21.82
C TYR A 338 29.27 23.41 20.94
N GLY A 339 29.69 24.67 21.01
CA GLY A 339 31.03 25.08 20.62
C GLY A 339 31.14 26.47 20.00
N ASP A 340 30.99 27.52 20.80
CA ASP A 340 31.92 28.64 20.72
C ASP A 340 32.14 29.29 22.10
N SER A 341 32.83 28.54 22.98
CA SER A 341 33.69 29.15 23.98
C SER A 341 35.04 29.43 23.31
N GLY A 342 35.12 30.53 22.55
CA GLY A 342 36.30 30.96 21.83
C GLY A 342 36.29 32.48 21.65
N GLU A 343 37.00 33.15 22.57
CA GLU A 343 37.46 34.54 22.55
C GLU A 343 37.00 35.43 21.37
N ARG A 344 36.11 36.38 21.67
CA ARG A 344 35.95 37.60 20.86
C ARG A 344 37.29 38.33 20.81
N ASN A 345 37.93 38.33 19.65
CA ASN A 345 38.97 39.30 19.32
C ASN A 345 38.39 40.27 18.27
N PRO A 346 37.91 41.46 18.66
CA PRO A 346 37.45 42.46 17.71
C PRO A 346 38.65 43.31 17.32
N ASP A 347 39.28 42.99 16.19
CA ASP A 347 39.96 43.94 15.31
C ASP A 347 40.86 43.17 14.34
N GLN A 348 40.47 43.15 13.07
CA GLN A 348 41.38 43.42 11.95
C GLN A 348 40.59 43.50 10.61
N HIS A 349 40.46 44.76 10.15
CA HIS A 349 40.50 45.25 8.76
C HIS A 349 39.62 44.58 7.69
N ARG A 350 38.55 45.25 7.25
CA ARG A 350 38.51 46.18 6.08
C ARG A 350 38.98 45.57 4.75
N GLY A 351 37.99 45.33 3.89
CA GLY A 351 37.99 45.87 2.52
C GLY A 351 38.17 44.88 1.37
N PHE A 352 37.31 45.07 0.35
CA PHE A 352 37.46 44.67 -1.05
C PHE A 352 37.14 43.19 -1.38
N HIS A 353 36.30 42.80 -2.35
CA HIS A 353 35.77 43.47 -3.55
C HIS A 353 34.42 42.81 -3.95
N GLN A 354 33.52 43.61 -4.54
CA GLN A 354 32.48 43.14 -5.45
C GLN A 354 33.15 42.52 -6.70
N ASP A 355 32.56 41.45 -7.23
CA ASP A 355 32.08 41.36 -8.63
C ASP A 355 31.91 39.90 -9.10
N LEU A 356 30.75 39.70 -9.75
CA LEU A 356 30.26 38.63 -10.63
C LEU A 356 29.20 37.67 -10.07
#